data_AF-A0A1D8PNP4-F1
#
_entry.id   AF-A0A1D8PNP4-F1
#
_cell.length_a   1.000
_cell.length_b   1.000
_cell.length_c   1.000
_cell.angle_alpha   90.00
_cell.angle_beta   90.00
_cell.angle_gamma   90.00
#
_symmetry.space_group_name_H-M   'P 1'
#
loop_
_entity.id
_entity.type
_entity.pdbx_description
1 polymer ?
#
loop_
_entity_poly.entity_id
_entity_poly.type
_entity_poly.pdbx_seq_one_letter_code
_entity_poly.pdbx_strand_id
1 'polypeptide(L)'
;MTLPANFKFKSTEDPKIIEQLYTLCGTEWGGKLTPEQFGSAQAKGNFKYVDEGGRILSYYIEDVNTGTIVATTSVKFCKAFYKPADRSSAISSIPDPSLFGVNNATALLISFVFTHKDYRKLGLAGQCVSKAIEATEKLIIKEKVDSSDESVADNFKKMSIADGTNETDLQLANYYLSKEYIWILYSGVNTYYERFGFKSFPMDFYEVPNTLLTNDVESAIENLIKESKEEKQSPSGKSIRLLLGDNPADQEIIQFILQNKELNIVTEINKLQFHSNLQSDRKSSTSLTNMTNILSMSKLGSSTGLSSVAETNAAAASSSSPGSPGVRRKSSVHHQTIPKFAIKPTYAHYQSNATVNKEMFDYFSEVSQKFANIQGAIVTNEVQQRSYYALWCPLKGQFFITGMGEIQFQGIPSSLPANRPRRASSLSGINELGGYNFKDLEVLVFTALHVAKNLDTHFDKVHISVNDLPEEIPDPVMYDFFINYLPASIQESEGVKEEAKAEVKLLTDAAHSIRVLPMVRKFGSQKSEFDLDWIADGMWCWG
;
A
#
# COMPACT_ATOMS: atom_id res chain seq x y z
N MET A 1 9.11 6.06 30.42
CA MET A 1 10.12 5.12 30.97
C MET A 1 11.51 5.66 30.71
N THR A 2 12.36 5.74 31.72
CA THR A 2 13.76 6.14 31.57
C THR A 2 14.61 4.95 31.11
N LEU A 3 15.56 5.19 30.20
CA LEU A 3 16.56 4.18 29.84
C LEU A 3 17.40 3.88 31.09
N PRO A 4 17.76 2.61 31.34
CA PRO A 4 18.80 2.29 32.31
C PRO A 4 20.08 3.08 31.99
N ALA A 5 20.85 3.46 33.02
CA ALA A 5 22.02 4.33 32.87
C ALA A 5 23.08 3.82 31.88
N ASN A 6 23.10 2.51 31.63
CA ASN A 6 24.03 1.85 30.72
C ASN A 6 23.66 2.03 29.24
N PHE A 7 22.45 2.53 28.93
CA PHE A 7 21.97 2.65 27.55
C PHE A 7 21.78 4.11 27.16
N LYS A 8 22.33 4.49 26.00
CA LYS A 8 22.21 5.86 25.46
C LYS A 8 21.46 5.85 24.13
N PHE A 9 20.43 6.70 24.04
CA PHE A 9 19.72 6.96 22.80
C PHE A 9 20.47 8.00 21.97
N LYS A 10 20.68 7.73 20.68
CA LYS A 10 21.38 8.60 19.74
C LYS A 10 20.64 8.64 18.40
N SER A 11 20.78 9.76 17.71
CA SER A 11 20.42 9.91 16.29
C SER A 11 21.70 9.95 15.46
N THR A 12 21.61 9.52 14.20
CA THR A 12 22.74 9.59 13.26
C THR A 12 22.27 9.85 11.85
N GLU A 13 23.11 10.59 11.13
CA GLU A 13 23.08 10.74 9.68
C GLU A 13 24.38 10.21 9.05
N ASP A 14 25.31 9.67 9.87
CA ASP A 14 26.58 9.11 9.41
C ASP A 14 26.32 7.81 8.62
N PRO A 15 26.70 7.75 7.33
CA PRO A 15 26.55 6.57 6.49
C PRO A 15 27.09 5.28 7.11
N LYS A 16 28.24 5.35 7.79
CA LYS A 16 28.89 4.15 8.36
C LYS A 16 28.08 3.56 9.51
N ILE A 17 27.50 4.42 10.35
CA ILE A 17 26.67 3.96 11.45
C ILE A 17 25.35 3.43 10.89
N ILE A 18 24.76 4.09 9.90
CA ILE A 18 23.53 3.62 9.24
C ILE A 18 23.71 2.20 8.67
N GLU A 19 24.83 1.95 7.99
CA GLU A 19 25.17 0.59 7.50
C GLU A 19 25.28 -0.43 8.63
N GLN A 20 25.85 -0.06 9.79
CA GLN A 20 25.88 -0.92 10.98
C GLN A 20 24.46 -1.19 11.54
N LEU A 21 23.55 -0.23 11.49
CA LEU A 21 22.15 -0.43 11.89
C LEU A 21 21.47 -1.48 11.02
N TYR A 22 21.66 -1.39 9.71
CA TYR A 22 21.11 -2.37 8.78
C TYR A 22 21.81 -3.72 8.86
N THR A 23 23.12 -3.75 9.10
CA THR A 23 23.88 -4.97 9.36
C THR A 23 23.32 -5.71 10.56
N LEU A 24 23.02 -4.99 11.65
CA LEU A 24 22.35 -5.55 12.82
C LEU A 24 21.00 -6.20 12.44
N CYS A 25 20.19 -5.54 11.63
CA CYS A 25 18.92 -6.11 11.13
C CYS A 25 19.15 -7.35 10.26
N GLY A 26 20.21 -7.34 9.44
CA GLY A 26 20.63 -8.43 8.56
C GLY A 26 20.93 -9.74 9.28
N THR A 27 21.25 -9.69 10.59
CA THR A 27 21.47 -10.89 11.42
C THR A 27 20.25 -11.82 11.52
N GLU A 28 19.05 -11.33 11.20
CA GLU A 28 17.83 -12.14 11.12
C GLU A 28 17.03 -11.92 9.84
N TRP A 29 17.13 -10.75 9.22
CA TRP A 29 16.37 -10.42 8.00
C TRP A 29 17.15 -10.63 6.71
N GLY A 30 18.45 -10.96 6.78
CA GLY A 30 19.33 -11.13 5.62
C GLY A 30 18.99 -12.34 4.73
N GLY A 31 18.23 -13.32 5.24
CA GLY A 31 17.87 -14.51 4.47
C GLY A 31 19.11 -15.32 4.07
N LYS A 32 19.38 -15.41 2.76
CA LYS A 32 20.59 -16.07 2.21
C LYS A 32 21.83 -15.17 2.22
N LEU A 33 21.67 -13.86 2.42
CA LEU A 33 22.78 -12.90 2.44
C LEU A 33 23.45 -12.87 3.81
N THR A 34 24.74 -12.53 3.83
CA THR A 34 25.40 -12.21 5.10
C THR A 34 24.83 -10.90 5.67
N PRO A 35 24.91 -10.68 6.99
CA PRO A 35 24.44 -9.44 7.60
C PRO A 35 25.05 -8.19 6.97
N GLU A 36 26.33 -8.24 6.59
CA GLU A 36 27.06 -7.13 5.97
C GLU A 36 26.56 -6.85 4.55
N GLN A 37 26.31 -7.90 3.75
CA GLN A 37 25.74 -7.77 2.40
C GLN A 37 24.35 -7.15 2.46
N PHE A 38 23.50 -7.63 3.37
CA PHE A 38 22.18 -7.05 3.61
C PHE A 38 22.27 -5.59 4.07
N GLY A 39 23.18 -5.31 5.00
CA GLY A 39 23.42 -3.98 5.53
C GLY A 39 23.81 -2.98 4.44
N SER A 40 24.74 -3.38 3.57
CA SER A 40 25.21 -2.55 2.46
C SER A 40 24.13 -2.31 1.41
N ALA A 41 23.37 -3.34 1.02
CA ALA A 41 22.27 -3.21 0.06
C ALA A 41 21.18 -2.24 0.55
N GLN A 42 20.80 -2.35 1.82
CA GLN A 42 19.81 -1.44 2.43
C GLN A 42 20.34 -0.01 2.58
N ALA A 43 21.61 0.14 2.97
CA ALA A 43 22.25 1.45 3.08
C ALA A 43 22.28 2.17 1.73
N LYS A 44 22.66 1.49 0.65
CA LYS A 44 22.63 2.06 -0.71
C LYS A 44 21.24 2.50 -1.15
N GLY A 45 20.22 1.68 -0.88
CA GLY A 45 18.83 2.03 -1.17
C GLY A 45 18.33 3.25 -0.39
N ASN A 46 18.78 3.39 0.86
CA ASN A 46 18.53 4.58 1.69
C ASN A 46 19.22 5.82 1.09
N PHE A 47 20.52 5.74 0.79
CA PHE A 47 21.26 6.88 0.24
C PHE A 47 20.68 7.35 -1.08
N LYS A 48 20.30 6.43 -1.97
CA LYS A 48 19.63 6.78 -3.22
C LYS A 48 18.31 7.54 -2.99
N TYR A 49 17.51 7.11 -2.01
CA TYR A 49 16.28 7.84 -1.67
C TYR A 49 16.58 9.25 -1.16
N VAL A 50 17.66 9.44 -0.39
CA VAL A 50 18.10 10.75 0.09
C VAL A 50 18.63 11.63 -1.05
N ASP A 51 19.42 11.06 -1.97
CA ASP A 51 19.96 11.74 -3.16
C ASP A 51 18.84 12.25 -4.08
N GLU A 52 17.72 11.52 -4.17
CA GLU A 52 16.51 11.92 -4.90
C GLU A 52 15.65 12.96 -4.14
N GLY A 53 16.16 13.53 -3.04
CA GLY A 53 15.52 14.56 -2.23
C GLY A 53 14.59 14.01 -1.14
N GLY A 54 14.66 12.72 -0.86
CA GLY A 54 14.02 12.11 0.30
C GLY A 54 14.74 12.47 1.61
N ARG A 55 14.07 12.23 2.74
CA ARG A 55 14.66 12.43 4.07
C ARG A 55 14.47 11.19 4.93
N ILE A 56 15.54 10.74 5.57
CA ILE A 56 15.54 9.61 6.50
C ILE A 56 16.31 10.03 7.75
N LEU A 57 15.73 9.78 8.93
CA LEU A 57 16.40 9.96 10.22
C LEU A 57 16.59 8.58 10.86
N SER A 58 17.82 8.26 11.23
CA SER A 58 18.13 6.98 11.86
C SER A 58 18.41 7.16 13.34
N TYR A 59 17.81 6.29 14.15
CA TYR A 59 17.92 6.30 15.60
C TYR A 59 18.39 4.94 16.11
N TYR A 60 19.14 4.97 17.21
CA TYR A 60 19.61 3.76 17.85
C TYR A 60 19.83 3.93 19.34
N ILE A 61 19.88 2.79 20.02
CA ILE A 61 20.29 2.67 21.41
C ILE A 61 21.61 1.91 21.43
N GLU A 62 22.60 2.47 22.11
CA GLU A 62 23.91 1.88 22.31
C GLU A 62 24.09 1.51 23.78
N ASP A 63 24.70 0.36 24.05
CA ASP A 63 25.24 0.03 25.38
C ASP A 63 26.57 0.78 25.56
N VAL A 64 26.60 1.68 26.54
CA VAL A 64 27.75 2.54 26.82
C VAL A 64 28.97 1.72 27.27
N ASN A 65 28.77 0.55 27.87
CA ASN A 65 29.86 -0.28 28.37
C ASN A 65 30.57 -1.04 27.25
N THR A 66 29.83 -1.50 26.24
CA THR A 66 30.38 -2.30 25.14
C THR A 66 30.54 -1.52 23.83
N GLY A 67 29.93 -0.33 23.73
CA GLY A 67 29.84 0.44 22.49
C GLY A 67 28.98 -0.23 21.42
N THR A 68 28.22 -1.27 21.78
CA THR A 68 27.46 -2.07 20.82
C THR A 68 26.09 -1.45 20.58
N ILE A 69 25.65 -1.42 19.33
CA ILE A 69 24.29 -1.01 18.98
C ILE A 69 23.33 -2.13 19.38
N VAL A 70 22.37 -1.78 20.24
CA VAL A 70 21.46 -2.73 20.88
C VAL A 70 20.09 -2.73 20.22
N ALA A 71 19.59 -1.56 19.86
CA ALA A 71 18.30 -1.41 19.19
C ALA A 71 18.36 -0.28 18.16
N THR A 72 17.56 -0.39 17.11
CA THR A 72 17.53 0.58 16.03
C THR A 72 16.11 0.80 15.51
N THR A 73 15.89 1.96 14.93
CA THR A 73 14.71 2.32 14.15
C THR A 73 15.08 3.44 13.18
N SER A 74 14.47 3.45 12.00
CA SER A 74 14.58 4.53 11.03
C SER A 74 13.22 5.20 10.83
N VAL A 75 13.23 6.50 10.57
CA VAL A 75 12.06 7.29 10.22
C VAL A 75 12.25 7.85 8.82
N LYS A 76 11.50 7.33 7.85
CA LYS A 76 11.49 7.77 6.46
C LYS A 76 10.36 8.77 6.25
N PHE A 77 10.66 9.93 5.67
CA PHE A 77 9.68 10.96 5.34
C PHE A 77 9.17 10.68 3.93
N CYS A 78 7.92 10.21 3.85
CA CYS A 78 7.26 9.89 2.60
C CYS A 78 6.23 10.98 2.27
N LYS A 79 6.10 11.34 0.99
CA LYS A 79 5.04 12.26 0.55
C LYS A 79 3.68 11.60 0.73
N ALA A 80 2.67 12.38 1.12
CA ALA A 80 1.33 11.88 1.38
C ALA A 80 0.28 12.93 1.03
N PHE A 81 -0.98 12.51 1.10
CA PHE A 81 -2.16 13.34 0.97
C PHE A 81 -2.97 13.29 2.26
N TYR A 82 -3.55 14.42 2.62
CA TYR A 82 -4.48 14.53 3.73
C TYR A 82 -5.71 15.32 3.28
N LYS A 83 -6.89 14.76 3.51
CA LYS A 83 -8.16 15.46 3.35
C LYS A 83 -8.80 15.61 4.72
N PRO A 84 -9.02 16.84 5.20
CA PRO A 84 -9.75 17.06 6.44
C PRO A 84 -11.20 16.60 6.31
N ALA A 85 -11.83 16.30 7.44
CA ALA A 85 -13.28 16.12 7.50
C ALA A 85 -13.98 17.39 7.01
N ASP A 86 -14.97 17.22 6.12
CA ASP A 86 -15.87 18.31 5.73
C ASP A 86 -16.75 18.67 6.93
N ARG A 87 -16.31 19.69 7.65
CA ARG A 87 -17.02 20.25 8.79
C ARG A 87 -17.85 21.46 8.39
N SER A 88 -18.37 21.53 7.17
CA SER A 88 -19.25 22.63 6.72
C SER A 88 -20.43 22.93 7.66
N SER A 89 -20.83 21.98 8.52
CA SER A 89 -21.85 22.17 9.56
C SER A 89 -21.31 22.40 10.98
N ALA A 90 -20.02 22.17 11.25
CA ALA A 90 -19.44 22.45 12.56
C ALA A 90 -18.92 23.88 12.60
N ILE A 91 -19.55 24.70 13.44
CA ILE A 91 -19.04 26.00 13.86
C ILE A 91 -17.79 25.74 14.73
N SER A 92 -16.68 25.26 14.15
CA SER A 92 -15.42 25.32 14.86
C SER A 92 -15.01 26.78 14.87
N SER A 93 -14.83 27.35 16.07
CA SER A 93 -14.40 28.72 16.30
C SER A 93 -12.98 29.03 15.78
N ILE A 94 -12.29 28.04 15.22
CA ILE A 94 -10.97 28.19 14.61
C ILE A 94 -11.19 28.22 13.09
N PRO A 95 -11.10 29.40 12.45
CA PRO A 95 -11.09 29.48 10.99
C PRO A 95 -9.83 28.78 10.49
N ASP A 96 -10.00 27.75 9.68
CA ASP A 96 -8.88 26.98 9.16
C ASP A 96 -8.99 26.86 7.63
N PRO A 97 -8.21 27.63 6.86
CA PRO A 97 -8.23 27.59 5.40
C PRO A 97 -7.78 26.25 4.83
N SER A 98 -7.09 25.41 5.62
CA SER A 98 -6.70 24.06 5.21
C SER A 98 -7.88 23.09 5.11
N LEU A 99 -9.10 23.48 5.53
CA LEU A 99 -10.29 22.64 5.52
C LEU A 99 -10.82 22.32 4.10
N PHE A 100 -10.31 22.97 3.06
CA PHE A 100 -10.78 22.75 1.69
C PHE A 100 -9.82 21.89 0.86
N GLY A 101 -10.37 20.87 0.20
CA GLY A 101 -9.64 20.06 -0.78
C GLY A 101 -8.73 18.98 -0.19
N VAL A 102 -7.83 18.45 -1.04
CA VAL A 102 -6.80 17.48 -0.65
C VAL A 102 -5.49 18.25 -0.51
N ASN A 103 -4.91 18.21 0.69
CA ASN A 103 -3.65 18.87 1.00
C ASN A 103 -2.49 17.88 0.89
N ASN A 104 -1.30 18.39 0.57
CA ASN A 104 -0.08 17.62 0.70
C ASN A 104 0.25 17.44 2.19
N ALA A 105 0.61 16.23 2.55
CA ALA A 105 1.05 15.83 3.88
C ALA A 105 2.36 15.03 3.77
N THR A 106 2.92 14.67 4.91
CA THR A 106 4.12 13.85 5.03
C THR A 106 3.81 12.67 5.95
N ALA A 107 3.96 11.47 5.42
CA ALA A 107 3.93 10.26 6.22
C ALA A 107 5.31 10.01 6.84
N LEU A 108 5.34 9.84 8.16
CA LEU A 108 6.54 9.50 8.92
C LEU A 108 6.55 7.98 9.11
N LEU A 109 7.23 7.29 8.20
CA LEU A 109 7.30 5.84 8.17
C LEU A 109 8.37 5.34 9.14
N ILE A 110 7.94 4.62 10.17
CA ILE A 110 8.83 3.89 11.07
C ILE A 110 9.15 2.54 10.43
N SER A 111 10.43 2.31 10.16
CA SER A 111 10.94 1.06 9.63
C SER A 111 12.19 0.60 10.37
N PHE A 112 12.62 -0.64 10.11
CA PHE A 112 13.79 -1.26 10.73
C PHE A 112 13.81 -1.24 12.26
N VAL A 113 12.65 -1.44 12.89
CA VAL A 113 12.58 -1.62 14.35
C VAL A 113 13.17 -2.98 14.70
N PHE A 114 14.40 -2.98 15.23
CA PHE A 114 15.12 -4.21 15.56
C PHE A 114 15.81 -4.12 16.91
N THR A 115 16.01 -5.26 17.56
CA THR A 115 16.77 -5.37 18.81
C THR A 115 17.64 -6.61 18.77
N HIS A 116 18.91 -6.41 19.11
CA HIS A 116 19.93 -7.46 19.20
C HIS A 116 19.46 -8.60 20.11
N LYS A 117 19.75 -9.84 19.71
CA LYS A 117 19.24 -11.07 20.34
C LYS A 117 19.45 -11.08 21.87
N ASP A 118 20.67 -10.75 22.30
CA ASP A 118 21.09 -10.79 23.71
C ASP A 118 20.38 -9.78 24.61
N TYR A 119 19.79 -8.72 24.03
CA TYR A 119 19.16 -7.63 24.78
C TYR A 119 17.63 -7.63 24.66
N ARG A 120 17.06 -8.71 24.11
CA ARG A 120 15.60 -8.87 24.03
C ARG A 120 14.99 -8.99 25.42
N LYS A 121 13.69 -8.70 25.52
CA LYS A 121 12.89 -8.69 26.77
C LYS A 121 13.24 -7.58 27.77
N LEU A 122 14.23 -6.73 27.49
CA LEU A 122 14.52 -5.51 28.26
C LEU A 122 13.61 -4.32 27.91
N GLY A 123 12.70 -4.47 26.94
CA GLY A 123 11.81 -3.40 26.49
C GLY A 123 12.48 -2.32 25.63
N LEU A 124 13.73 -2.52 25.21
CA LEU A 124 14.54 -1.51 24.50
C LEU A 124 13.95 -1.10 23.14
N ALA A 125 13.39 -2.05 22.37
CA ALA A 125 12.69 -1.73 21.12
C ALA A 125 11.60 -0.66 21.33
N GLY A 126 10.77 -0.87 22.36
CA GLY A 126 9.70 0.05 22.70
C GLY A 126 10.22 1.42 23.10
N GLN A 127 11.28 1.46 23.92
CA GLN A 127 11.92 2.72 24.31
C GLN A 127 12.56 3.44 23.13
N CYS A 128 13.17 2.70 22.19
CA CYS A 128 13.77 3.25 20.98
C CYS A 128 12.72 3.93 20.11
N VAL A 129 11.60 3.24 19.85
CA VAL A 129 10.47 3.78 19.06
C VAL A 129 9.85 4.99 19.74
N SER A 130 9.55 4.93 21.04
CA SER A 130 8.97 6.07 21.76
C SER A 130 9.88 7.29 21.71
N LYS A 131 11.19 7.11 21.97
CA LYS A 131 12.16 8.21 21.94
C LYS A 131 12.42 8.75 20.54
N ALA A 132 12.43 7.89 19.52
CA ALA A 132 12.52 8.29 18.13
C ALA A 132 11.35 9.20 17.75
N ILE A 133 10.12 8.78 18.07
CA ILE A 133 8.94 9.60 17.80
C ILE A 133 9.01 10.94 18.54
N GLU A 134 9.29 10.93 19.85
CA GLU A 134 9.43 12.18 20.62
C GLU A 134 10.52 13.12 20.05
N ALA A 135 11.66 12.57 19.63
CA ALA A 135 12.76 13.33 19.06
C ALA A 135 12.40 13.91 17.68
N THR A 136 11.77 13.12 16.81
CA THR A 136 11.32 13.55 15.49
C THR A 136 10.21 14.59 15.59
N GLU A 137 9.22 14.41 16.47
CA GLU A 137 8.13 15.38 16.66
C GLU A 137 8.68 16.73 17.13
N LYS A 138 9.58 16.73 18.12
CA LYS A 138 10.24 17.97 18.60
C LYS A 138 11.05 18.66 17.51
N LEU A 139 11.76 17.88 16.69
CA LEU A 139 12.54 18.39 15.57
C LEU A 139 11.63 19.05 14.53
N ILE A 140 10.52 18.41 14.15
CA ILE A 140 9.56 18.95 13.17
C ILE A 140 8.91 20.23 13.70
N ILE A 141 8.49 20.25 14.97
CA ILE A 141 7.92 21.45 15.60
C ILE A 141 8.93 22.60 15.54
N LYS A 142 10.19 22.33 15.92
CA LYS A 142 11.25 23.34 15.88
C LYS A 142 11.49 23.87 14.46
N GLU A 143 11.63 22.98 13.48
CA GLU A 143 11.82 23.37 12.07
C GLU A 143 10.68 24.24 11.56
N LYS A 144 9.43 23.93 11.92
CA LYS A 144 8.24 24.70 11.53
C LYS A 144 8.16 26.07 12.22
N VAL A 145 8.59 26.15 13.48
CA VAL A 145 8.71 27.43 14.20
C VAL A 145 9.81 28.30 13.56
N ASP A 146 10.97 27.72 13.25
CA ASP A 146 12.11 28.42 12.66
C ASP A 146 11.83 28.87 11.21
N SER A 147 11.05 28.10 10.45
CA SER A 147 10.64 28.46 9.09
C SER A 147 9.47 29.46 9.02
N SER A 148 8.88 29.84 10.15
CA SER A 148 7.71 30.71 10.18
C SER A 148 8.08 32.16 9.89
N ASP A 149 7.59 32.72 8.79
CA ASP A 149 7.78 34.13 8.44
C ASP A 149 6.97 35.04 9.38
N GLU A 150 7.66 35.89 10.16
CA GLU A 150 7.05 36.82 11.11
C GLU A 150 6.14 37.87 10.46
N SER A 151 6.30 38.12 9.15
CA SER A 151 5.49 39.08 8.41
C SER A 151 4.05 38.60 8.16
N VAL A 152 3.82 37.29 8.15
CA VAL A 152 2.48 36.70 7.97
C VAL A 152 1.73 36.74 9.32
N ALA A 153 0.50 37.27 9.30
CA ALA A 153 -0.32 37.39 10.50
C ALA A 153 -0.65 36.02 11.12
N ASP A 154 -1.02 35.05 10.28
CA ASP A 154 -1.42 33.70 10.68
C ASP A 154 -0.28 32.68 10.49
N ASN A 155 0.96 33.06 10.84
CA ASN A 155 2.08 32.13 10.75
C ASN A 155 2.00 31.03 11.83
N PHE A 156 2.62 29.87 11.58
CA PHE A 156 2.57 28.75 12.53
C PHE A 156 3.08 29.13 13.91
N LYS A 157 4.15 29.90 14.01
CA LYS A 157 4.69 30.42 15.27
C LYS A 157 3.65 31.19 16.10
N LYS A 158 2.93 32.16 15.52
CA LYS A 158 1.87 32.95 16.19
C LYS A 158 0.65 32.12 16.51
N MET A 159 0.25 31.22 15.60
CA MET A 159 -0.91 30.32 15.80
C MET A 159 -0.66 29.24 16.86
N SER A 160 0.60 28.97 17.19
CA SER A 160 1.01 27.99 18.19
C SER A 160 1.60 28.61 19.45
N ILE A 161 1.65 29.93 19.59
CA ILE A 161 2.09 30.58 20.82
C ILE A 161 0.97 30.52 21.86
N ALA A 162 1.30 30.15 23.10
CA ALA A 162 0.38 30.27 24.23
C ALA A 162 0.20 31.75 24.60
N ASP A 163 -1.05 32.20 24.72
CA ASP A 163 -1.43 33.58 25.08
C ASP A 163 -0.55 34.15 26.20
N GLY A 164 0.22 35.19 25.89
CA GLY A 164 1.06 35.92 26.85
C GLY A 164 2.46 35.35 27.10
N THR A 165 2.89 34.29 26.41
CA THR A 165 4.27 33.77 26.45
C THR A 165 4.87 33.72 25.04
N ASN A 166 6.20 33.71 24.92
CA ASN A 166 6.86 33.37 23.63
C ASN A 166 7.05 31.85 23.48
N GLU A 167 6.35 31.05 24.28
CA GLU A 167 6.47 29.60 24.28
C GLU A 167 5.43 28.98 23.35
N THR A 168 5.87 27.96 22.60
CA THR A 168 5.01 27.18 21.70
C THR A 168 4.12 26.24 22.52
N ASP A 169 2.81 26.46 22.48
CA ASP A 169 1.80 25.52 22.94
C ASP A 169 1.85 24.25 22.09
N LEU A 170 2.34 23.18 22.72
CA LEU A 170 2.46 21.86 22.09
C LEU A 170 1.11 21.29 21.66
N GLN A 171 0.01 21.61 22.35
CA GLN A 171 -1.32 21.08 21.99
C GLN A 171 -1.82 21.69 20.68
N LEU A 172 -1.69 23.00 20.52
CA LEU A 172 -2.03 23.72 19.30
C LEU A 172 -1.09 23.32 18.15
N ALA A 173 0.21 23.26 18.39
CA ALA A 173 1.19 22.79 17.42
C ALA A 173 0.84 21.38 16.91
N ASN A 174 0.55 20.45 17.83
CA ASN A 174 0.14 19.09 17.48
C ASN A 174 -1.18 19.05 16.71
N TYR A 175 -2.14 19.92 17.02
CA TYR A 175 -3.40 20.01 16.28
C TYR A 175 -3.17 20.37 14.80
N TYR A 176 -2.40 21.41 14.51
CA TYR A 176 -2.09 21.81 13.14
C TYR A 176 -1.20 20.78 12.43
N LEU A 177 -0.12 20.35 13.08
CA LEU A 177 0.81 19.38 12.49
C LEU A 177 0.20 18.00 12.31
N SER A 178 -0.84 17.61 13.05
CA SER A 178 -1.55 16.34 12.82
C SER A 178 -2.30 16.27 11.49
N LYS A 179 -2.46 17.40 10.79
CA LYS A 179 -3.02 17.47 9.44
C LYS A 179 -1.93 17.43 8.36
N GLU A 180 -0.69 17.76 8.72
CA GLU A 180 0.46 17.78 7.82
C GLU A 180 1.35 16.54 7.97
N TYR A 181 1.40 15.94 9.16
CA TYR A 181 2.27 14.82 9.51
C TYR A 181 1.46 13.69 10.13
N ILE A 182 1.67 12.48 9.62
CA ILE A 182 1.00 11.27 10.09
C ILE A 182 2.04 10.17 10.21
N TRP A 183 2.07 9.48 11.35
CA TRP A 183 2.97 8.36 11.56
C TRP A 183 2.39 7.11 10.93
N ILE A 184 3.23 6.33 10.25
CA ILE A 184 2.85 5.03 9.68
C ILE A 184 3.91 3.99 10.00
N LEU A 185 3.51 2.73 10.05
CA LEU A 185 4.43 1.59 10.12
C LEU A 185 3.77 0.34 9.56
N TYR A 186 4.60 -0.62 9.15
CA TYR A 186 4.16 -1.97 8.80
C TYR A 186 4.62 -2.95 9.89
N SER A 187 3.67 -3.38 10.72
CA SER A 187 3.97 -4.25 11.84
C SER A 187 4.14 -5.70 11.41
N GLY A 188 5.34 -6.24 11.66
CA GLY A 188 5.62 -7.68 11.59
C GLY A 188 5.27 -8.46 12.86
N VAL A 189 4.78 -7.77 13.90
CA VAL A 189 4.51 -8.30 15.26
C VAL A 189 3.07 -8.01 15.69
N ASN A 190 2.15 -8.00 14.73
CA ASN A 190 0.72 -7.78 14.94
C ASN A 190 0.46 -6.46 15.72
N THR A 191 -0.44 -6.46 16.71
CA THR A 191 -0.89 -5.26 17.45
C THR A 191 0.09 -4.71 18.48
N TYR A 192 1.35 -5.17 18.51
CA TYR A 192 2.37 -4.71 19.46
C TYR A 192 2.51 -3.18 19.55
N TYR A 193 2.32 -2.48 18.42
CA TYR A 193 2.50 -1.04 18.35
C TYR A 193 1.28 -0.21 18.80
N GLU A 194 0.13 -0.84 19.08
CA GLU A 194 -1.07 -0.12 19.53
C GLU A 194 -0.84 0.67 20.82
N ARG A 195 -0.02 0.12 21.71
CA ARG A 195 0.39 0.78 22.96
C ARG A 195 1.19 2.08 22.75
N PHE A 196 1.70 2.33 21.54
CA PHE A 196 2.35 3.59 21.17
C PHE A 196 1.42 4.54 20.44
N GLY A 197 0.12 4.26 20.41
CA GLY A 197 -0.90 5.08 19.75
C GLY A 197 -1.14 4.73 18.29
N PHE A 198 -0.62 3.60 17.80
CA PHE A 198 -0.91 3.14 16.45
C PHE A 198 -2.27 2.43 16.39
N LYS A 199 -2.98 2.62 15.30
CA LYS A 199 -4.24 1.96 14.95
C LYS A 199 -3.98 1.07 13.75
N SER A 200 -4.41 -0.19 13.82
CA SER A 200 -4.25 -1.16 12.75
C SER A 200 -5.20 -0.93 11.57
N PHE A 201 -4.71 -1.20 10.38
CA PHE A 201 -5.45 -1.19 9.12
C PHE A 201 -5.16 -2.52 8.41
N PRO A 202 -5.88 -3.61 8.76
CA PRO A 202 -5.65 -4.91 8.16
C PRO A 202 -5.89 -4.90 6.65
N MET A 203 -5.05 -5.65 5.92
CA MET A 203 -5.14 -5.84 4.48
C MET A 203 -5.42 -7.31 4.16
N ASP A 204 -6.21 -7.52 3.12
CA ASP A 204 -6.46 -8.84 2.56
C ASP A 204 -5.57 -9.08 1.33
N PHE A 205 -5.13 -10.33 1.16
CA PHE A 205 -4.23 -10.71 0.07
C PHE A 205 -4.70 -11.96 -0.65
N TYR A 206 -4.56 -11.98 -1.97
CA TYR A 206 -4.53 -13.23 -2.73
C TYR A 206 -3.12 -13.82 -2.68
N GLU A 207 -3.05 -15.10 -2.34
CA GLU A 207 -1.83 -15.90 -2.34
C GLU A 207 -1.89 -16.87 -3.52
N VAL A 208 -1.05 -16.64 -4.53
CA VAL A 208 -1.00 -17.39 -5.78
C VAL A 208 0.24 -18.29 -5.77
N PRO A 209 0.08 -19.63 -5.74
CA PRO A 209 1.22 -20.54 -5.66
C PRO A 209 1.91 -20.74 -7.02
N ASN A 210 3.22 -20.96 -7.00
CA ASN A 210 4.04 -21.27 -8.19
C ASN A 210 3.64 -22.59 -8.87
N THR A 211 2.90 -23.45 -8.18
CA THR A 211 2.35 -24.70 -8.73
C THR A 211 1.35 -24.46 -9.87
N LEU A 212 0.82 -23.24 -10.00
CA LEU A 212 0.01 -22.85 -11.15
C LEU A 212 0.84 -22.64 -12.43
N LEU A 213 2.15 -22.43 -12.30
CA LEU A 213 3.05 -22.27 -13.43
C LEU A 213 3.50 -23.65 -13.93
N THR A 214 2.65 -24.30 -14.72
CA THR A 214 2.98 -25.56 -15.40
C THR A 214 3.99 -25.35 -16.52
N ASN A 215 4.62 -26.44 -16.99
CA ASN A 215 5.62 -26.36 -18.07
C ASN A 215 5.03 -25.80 -19.38
N ASP A 216 3.76 -26.09 -19.65
CA ASP A 216 3.05 -25.61 -20.85
C ASP A 216 2.75 -24.11 -20.75
N VAL A 217 2.28 -23.64 -19.59
CA VAL A 217 2.04 -22.22 -19.32
C VAL A 217 3.35 -21.43 -19.35
N GLU A 218 4.41 -21.96 -18.74
CA GLU A 218 5.74 -21.35 -18.76
C GLU A 218 6.27 -21.23 -20.19
N SER A 219 6.17 -22.30 -20.99
CA SER A 219 6.57 -22.30 -22.40
C SER A 219 5.78 -21.28 -23.22
N ALA A 220 4.47 -21.16 -22.97
CA ALA A 220 3.62 -20.18 -23.64
C ALA A 220 4.02 -18.73 -23.31
N ILE A 221 4.35 -18.44 -22.04
CA ILE A 221 4.81 -17.12 -21.60
C ILE A 221 6.18 -16.80 -22.17
N GLU A 222 7.12 -17.74 -22.15
CA GLU A 222 8.43 -17.57 -22.77
C GLU A 222 8.31 -17.29 -24.27
N ASN A 223 7.40 -17.97 -24.97
CA ASN A 223 7.13 -17.72 -26.37
C ASN A 223 6.57 -16.32 -26.60
N LEU A 224 5.61 -15.87 -25.79
CA LEU A 224 5.07 -14.50 -25.85
C LEU A 224 6.14 -13.42 -25.57
N ILE A 225 7.07 -13.68 -24.65
CA ILE A 225 8.21 -12.79 -24.34
C ILE A 225 9.25 -12.78 -25.48
N LYS A 226 9.45 -13.92 -26.18
CA LYS A 226 10.37 -14.00 -27.32
C LYS A 226 9.77 -13.35 -28.57
N GLU A 227 8.51 -13.62 -28.87
CA GLU A 227 7.78 -13.04 -30.01
C GLU A 227 7.74 -11.51 -29.94
N SER A 228 7.57 -10.93 -28.74
CA SER A 228 7.57 -9.48 -28.56
C SER A 228 8.93 -8.83 -28.85
N LYS A 229 10.04 -9.58 -28.79
CA LYS A 229 11.37 -9.11 -29.18
C LYS A 229 11.63 -9.21 -30.68
N GLU A 230 10.94 -10.10 -31.39
CA GLU A 230 11.22 -10.39 -32.80
C GLU A 230 10.49 -9.47 -33.80
N GLU A 231 9.74 -8.45 -33.36
CA GLU A 231 8.90 -7.57 -34.21
C GLU A 231 7.95 -8.31 -35.17
N LYS A 232 7.79 -9.63 -35.02
CA LYS A 232 6.83 -10.42 -35.77
C LYS A 232 5.45 -10.13 -35.18
N GLN A 233 4.49 -9.82 -36.05
CA GLN A 233 3.08 -9.74 -35.65
C GLN A 233 2.70 -11.05 -34.95
N SER A 234 2.44 -10.96 -33.66
CA SER A 234 2.05 -12.12 -32.86
C SER A 234 0.77 -12.72 -33.45
N PRO A 235 0.72 -14.04 -33.71
CA PRO A 235 -0.48 -14.68 -34.25
C PRO A 235 -1.69 -14.56 -33.31
N SER A 236 -1.44 -14.34 -32.02
CA SER A 236 -2.45 -14.15 -30.98
C SER A 236 -3.03 -12.73 -30.90
N GLY A 237 -2.42 -11.74 -31.57
CA GLY A 237 -2.78 -10.32 -31.43
C GLY A 237 -2.48 -9.75 -30.04
N LYS A 238 -1.67 -10.47 -29.23
CA LYS A 238 -1.25 -10.06 -27.89
C LYS A 238 0.26 -9.98 -27.82
N SER A 239 0.77 -8.89 -27.25
CA SER A 239 2.20 -8.71 -26.99
C SER A 239 2.45 -8.46 -25.51
N ILE A 240 3.54 -9.03 -24.98
CA ILE A 240 4.01 -8.80 -23.62
C ILE A 240 5.31 -8.00 -23.68
N ARG A 241 5.33 -6.85 -23.03
CA ARG A 241 6.54 -6.05 -22.80
C ARG A 241 6.92 -6.12 -21.33
N LEU A 242 8.11 -6.62 -21.05
CA LEU A 242 8.70 -6.57 -19.72
C LEU A 242 9.25 -5.17 -19.45
N LEU A 243 9.05 -4.64 -18.25
CA LEU A 243 9.55 -3.35 -17.81
C LEU A 243 10.88 -3.55 -17.08
N LEU A 244 11.97 -3.11 -17.70
CA LEU A 244 13.32 -3.28 -17.17
C LEU A 244 13.75 -2.07 -16.35
N GLY A 245 14.28 -2.31 -15.16
CA GLY A 245 14.78 -1.29 -14.24
C GLY A 245 15.95 -0.49 -14.80
N ASP A 246 16.76 -1.08 -15.67
CA ASP A 246 17.91 -0.41 -16.29
C ASP A 246 17.56 0.38 -17.55
N ASN A 247 16.35 0.23 -18.09
CA ASN A 247 15.93 0.91 -19.31
C ASN A 247 15.21 2.23 -18.99
N PRO A 248 15.76 3.41 -19.35
CA PRO A 248 15.14 4.70 -19.06
C PRO A 248 13.71 4.84 -19.59
N ALA A 249 13.42 4.28 -20.78
CA ALA A 249 12.07 4.34 -21.35
C ALA A 249 11.06 3.52 -20.54
N ASP A 250 11.47 2.40 -19.95
CA ASP A 250 10.59 1.60 -19.08
C ASP A 250 10.43 2.27 -17.71
N GLN A 251 11.47 2.95 -17.21
CA GLN A 251 11.38 3.78 -16.00
C GLN A 251 10.34 4.91 -16.16
N GLU A 252 10.32 5.59 -17.31
CA GLU A 252 9.31 6.62 -17.62
C GLU A 252 7.89 6.03 -17.63
N ILE A 253 7.71 4.82 -18.15
CA ILE A 253 6.42 4.11 -18.12
C ILE A 253 6.00 3.80 -16.69
N ILE A 254 6.91 3.30 -15.85
CA ILE A 254 6.63 3.04 -14.42
C ILE A 254 6.25 4.34 -13.71
N GLN A 255 6.99 5.43 -13.98
CA GLN A 255 6.66 6.74 -13.42
C GLN A 255 5.27 7.21 -13.84
N PHE A 256 4.89 7.03 -15.11
CA PHE A 256 3.56 7.35 -15.62
C PHE A 256 2.47 6.49 -14.96
N ILE A 257 2.71 5.19 -14.76
CA ILE A 257 1.81 4.30 -14.01
C ILE A 257 1.58 4.82 -12.58
N LEU A 258 2.65 5.19 -11.88
CA LEU A 258 2.57 5.70 -10.51
C LEU A 258 1.86 7.06 -10.45
N GLN A 259 2.05 7.93 -11.45
CA GLN A 259 1.31 9.19 -11.57
C GLN A 259 -0.19 8.96 -11.80
N ASN A 260 -0.58 7.98 -12.61
CA ASN A 260 -1.99 7.62 -12.77
C ASN A 260 -2.57 7.07 -11.46
N LYS A 261 -1.81 6.24 -10.74
CA LYS A 261 -2.21 5.75 -9.40
C LYS A 261 -2.35 6.91 -8.41
N GLU A 262 -1.50 7.94 -8.49
CA GLU A 262 -1.65 9.17 -7.71
C GLU A 262 -2.99 9.87 -7.98
N LEU A 263 -3.37 10.06 -9.25
CA LEU A 263 -4.63 10.69 -9.64
C LEU A 263 -5.85 9.91 -9.16
N ASN A 264 -5.78 8.58 -9.23
CA ASN A 264 -6.83 7.70 -8.71
C ASN A 264 -7.00 7.86 -7.20
N ILE A 265 -5.88 7.86 -6.45
CA ILE A 265 -5.90 8.07 -4.99
C ILE A 265 -6.49 9.44 -4.65
N VAL A 266 -6.10 10.51 -5.35
CA VAL A 266 -6.66 11.85 -5.14
C VAL A 266 -8.16 11.88 -5.40
N THR A 267 -8.64 11.13 -6.40
CA THR A 267 -10.06 10.99 -6.72
C THR A 267 -10.81 10.24 -5.62
N GLU A 268 -10.29 9.12 -5.14
CA GLU A 268 -10.89 8.33 -4.05
C GLU A 268 -10.93 9.09 -2.72
N ILE A 269 -9.84 9.77 -2.36
CA ILE A 269 -9.82 10.67 -1.21
C ILE A 269 -10.90 11.74 -1.37
N ASN A 270 -11.10 12.27 -2.59
CA ASN A 270 -12.05 13.33 -2.81
C ASN A 270 -13.52 12.93 -2.68
N LYS A 271 -13.87 11.65 -2.83
CA LYS A 271 -15.25 11.18 -2.64
C LYS A 271 -15.77 11.60 -1.26
N LEU A 272 -16.86 12.37 -1.23
CA LEU A 272 -17.47 12.95 -0.03
C LEU A 272 -18.13 11.91 0.89
N GLN A 273 -18.59 10.80 0.33
CA GLN A 273 -19.49 9.89 1.02
C GLN A 273 -18.74 8.73 1.70
N PHE A 274 -18.93 8.63 3.01
CA PHE A 274 -18.77 7.40 3.78
C PHE A 274 -20.16 6.72 3.81
N HIS A 275 -20.36 5.66 3.05
CA HIS A 275 -21.61 4.90 3.05
C HIS A 275 -21.42 3.61 3.85
N SER A 276 -21.82 3.59 5.12
CA SER A 276 -21.67 2.38 5.96
C SER A 276 -22.44 1.17 5.43
N ASN A 277 -23.57 1.38 4.74
CA ASN A 277 -24.39 0.30 4.18
C ASN A 277 -23.99 -0.13 2.76
N LEU A 278 -23.13 0.63 2.07
CA LEU A 278 -22.52 0.22 0.79
C LEU A 278 -21.13 -0.40 0.99
N GLN A 279 -20.68 -0.60 2.23
CA GLN A 279 -19.51 -1.43 2.54
C GLN A 279 -19.84 -2.93 2.50
N SER A 280 -20.44 -3.42 1.41
CA SER A 280 -19.91 -4.65 0.84
C SER A 280 -18.89 -4.20 -0.20
N ASP A 281 -17.63 -4.50 0.07
CA ASP A 281 -16.52 -4.45 -0.88
C ASP A 281 -16.04 -3.04 -1.28
N ARG A 282 -14.97 -2.54 -0.63
CA ARG A 282 -13.79 -1.87 -1.26
C ARG A 282 -13.11 -0.72 -0.50
N LYS A 283 -11.76 -0.79 -0.55
CA LYS A 283 -10.69 0.23 -0.47
C LYS A 283 -10.61 1.21 0.71
N SER A 284 -11.29 0.95 1.81
CA SER A 284 -10.90 1.43 3.14
C SER A 284 -10.74 0.24 4.07
N SER A 285 -9.60 0.16 4.77
CA SER A 285 -9.27 -0.88 5.75
C SER A 285 -10.18 -0.78 6.98
N THR A 286 -11.35 -1.41 6.82
CA THR A 286 -12.29 -1.90 7.85
C THR A 286 -12.24 -1.22 9.23
N SER A 287 -13.21 -0.33 9.45
CA SER A 287 -13.64 0.17 10.76
C SER A 287 -14.41 -0.90 11.59
N LEU A 288 -13.88 -2.12 11.69
CA LEU A 288 -14.50 -3.21 12.46
C LEU A 288 -14.58 -2.90 13.97
N THR A 289 -13.76 -1.99 14.49
CA THR A 289 -13.78 -1.65 15.93
C THR A 289 -15.00 -0.82 16.36
N ASN A 290 -15.73 -0.20 15.42
CA ASN A 290 -16.98 0.51 15.74
C ASN A 290 -18.24 -0.28 15.40
N MET A 291 -18.12 -1.48 14.80
CA MET A 291 -19.29 -2.30 14.49
C MET A 291 -20.02 -2.75 15.76
N THR A 292 -19.32 -3.03 16.87
CA THR A 292 -19.96 -3.42 18.14
C THR A 292 -20.86 -2.31 18.68
N ASN A 293 -20.40 -1.05 18.60
CA ASN A 293 -21.21 0.10 19.00
C ASN A 293 -22.43 0.27 18.09
N ILE A 294 -22.28 0.04 16.77
CA ILE A 294 -23.39 0.19 15.82
C ILE A 294 -24.39 -0.97 15.90
N LEU A 295 -23.92 -2.20 16.08
CA LEU A 295 -24.78 -3.39 16.28
C LEU A 295 -25.48 -3.37 17.64
N SER A 296 -24.89 -2.74 18.66
CA SER A 296 -25.62 -2.51 19.92
C SER A 296 -26.78 -1.52 19.77
N MET A 297 -26.79 -0.71 18.70
CA MET A 297 -27.90 0.17 18.35
C MET A 297 -28.92 -0.48 17.40
N SER A 298 -28.65 -1.66 16.84
CA SER A 298 -29.63 -2.38 16.03
C SER A 298 -30.60 -3.16 16.93
N LYS A 299 -31.85 -2.69 16.94
CA LYS A 299 -32.94 -3.33 17.68
C LYS A 299 -33.20 -4.74 17.12
N LEU A 300 -33.43 -5.71 18.01
CA LEU A 300 -33.94 -7.05 17.68
C LEU A 300 -35.08 -6.94 16.64
N GLY A 301 -34.90 -7.57 15.48
CA GLY A 301 -35.92 -7.65 14.42
C GLY A 301 -35.63 -6.86 13.13
N SER A 302 -34.46 -6.20 13.01
CA SER A 302 -34.02 -5.62 11.74
C SER A 302 -33.50 -6.72 10.79
N SER A 303 -34.38 -7.27 9.96
CA SER A 303 -34.01 -8.14 8.84
C SER A 303 -33.16 -7.36 7.84
N THR A 304 -31.91 -7.80 7.66
CA THR A 304 -31.01 -7.41 6.60
C THR A 304 -31.68 -7.63 5.24
N GLY A 305 -31.54 -6.68 4.31
CA GLY A 305 -32.29 -6.56 3.05
C GLY A 305 -32.05 -7.63 1.99
N LEU A 306 -31.80 -8.89 2.38
CA LEU A 306 -31.60 -10.03 1.49
C LEU A 306 -32.82 -10.97 1.40
N SER A 307 -33.89 -10.73 2.15
CA SER A 307 -35.13 -11.51 2.01
C SER A 307 -36.15 -10.94 1.01
N SER A 308 -35.87 -9.82 0.35
CA SER A 308 -36.79 -9.27 -0.68
C SER A 308 -36.90 -10.15 -1.93
N VAL A 309 -36.07 -11.19 -2.07
CA VAL A 309 -36.21 -12.20 -3.13
C VAL A 309 -37.13 -13.37 -2.72
N ALA A 310 -37.54 -13.47 -1.45
CA ALA A 310 -38.40 -14.57 -1.00
C ALA A 310 -39.92 -14.25 -0.97
N GLU A 311 -40.34 -12.99 -1.12
CA GLU A 311 -41.78 -12.62 -1.01
C GLU A 311 -42.52 -12.49 -2.35
N THR A 312 -41.97 -12.97 -3.46
CA THR A 312 -42.68 -12.99 -4.75
C THR A 312 -43.87 -13.96 -4.81
N ASN A 313 -44.20 -14.69 -3.73
CA ASN A 313 -45.27 -15.70 -3.72
C ASN A 313 -46.44 -15.44 -2.76
N ALA A 314 -46.59 -14.25 -2.18
CA ALA A 314 -47.78 -13.90 -1.41
C ALA A 314 -48.73 -12.94 -2.16
N ALA A 315 -48.95 -13.20 -3.44
CA ALA A 315 -50.13 -12.68 -4.11
C ALA A 315 -51.38 -13.38 -3.55
N ALA A 316 -52.39 -12.60 -3.16
CA ALA A 316 -53.79 -12.99 -2.99
C ALA A 316 -54.35 -13.35 -1.58
N ALA A 317 -53.76 -12.87 -0.48
CA ALA A 317 -54.50 -12.83 0.80
C ALA A 317 -55.23 -11.48 0.97
N SER A 318 -56.43 -11.44 0.42
CA SER A 318 -57.62 -10.67 0.83
C SER A 318 -57.52 -9.74 2.06
N SER A 319 -57.82 -8.46 1.84
CA SER A 319 -58.71 -7.57 2.63
C SER A 319 -58.84 -7.75 4.16
N SER A 320 -58.70 -6.60 4.84
CA SER A 320 -59.19 -6.23 6.19
C SER A 320 -58.19 -6.27 7.36
N SER A 321 -57.47 -5.15 7.54
CA SER A 321 -57.38 -4.42 8.83
C SER A 321 -56.49 -3.17 8.68
N PRO A 322 -57.01 -1.95 8.89
CA PRO A 322 -56.23 -0.72 8.89
C PRO A 322 -55.51 -0.56 10.24
N GLY A 323 -54.39 -1.27 10.40
CA GLY A 323 -53.45 -1.06 11.50
C GLY A 323 -52.46 0.05 11.15
N SER A 324 -52.55 1.17 11.87
CA SER A 324 -51.67 2.34 11.87
C SER A 324 -50.29 2.15 11.21
N PRO A 325 -49.92 2.93 10.17
CA PRO A 325 -48.62 2.83 9.54
C PRO A 325 -47.55 3.27 10.56
N GLY A 326 -46.88 2.27 11.13
CA GLY A 326 -45.71 2.47 11.95
C GLY A 326 -44.74 3.37 11.19
N VAL A 327 -44.44 4.51 11.81
CA VAL A 327 -43.47 5.52 11.39
C VAL A 327 -42.23 4.81 10.84
N ARG A 328 -42.11 4.75 9.50
CA ARG A 328 -40.87 4.37 8.82
C ARG A 328 -39.84 5.42 9.24
N ARG A 329 -39.05 5.11 10.27
CA ARG A 329 -37.84 5.87 10.58
C ARG A 329 -36.96 5.77 9.34
N LYS A 330 -36.86 6.86 8.60
CA LYS A 330 -35.80 7.07 7.61
C LYS A 330 -34.50 6.76 8.32
N SER A 331 -33.78 5.72 7.90
CA SER A 331 -32.40 5.54 8.30
C SER A 331 -31.67 6.81 7.89
N SER A 332 -31.36 7.66 8.87
CA SER A 332 -30.50 8.80 8.63
C SER A 332 -29.13 8.24 8.30
N VAL A 333 -28.78 8.22 7.02
CA VAL A 333 -27.39 8.07 6.60
C VAL A 333 -26.66 9.25 7.21
N HIS A 334 -26.07 9.08 8.39
CA HIS A 334 -25.27 10.12 9.01
C HIS A 334 -24.05 10.32 8.12
N HIS A 335 -24.05 11.45 7.40
CA HIS A 335 -22.92 11.89 6.59
C HIS A 335 -21.84 12.42 7.54
N GLN A 336 -21.21 11.54 8.30
CA GLN A 336 -20.00 11.91 9.03
C GLN A 336 -18.83 11.74 8.08
N THR A 337 -18.27 12.85 7.64
CA THR A 337 -16.99 12.83 6.93
C THR A 337 -15.88 12.63 7.94
N ILE A 338 -15.20 11.50 7.85
CA ILE A 338 -13.96 11.21 8.60
C ILE A 338 -12.80 11.80 7.77
N PRO A 339 -11.76 12.40 8.38
CA PRO A 339 -10.60 12.81 7.61
C PRO A 339 -9.94 11.59 6.97
N LYS A 340 -9.36 11.80 5.79
CA LYS A 340 -8.75 10.74 4.98
C LYS A 340 -7.27 11.02 4.79
N PHE A 341 -6.49 9.96 4.73
CA PHE A 341 -5.06 10.01 4.48
C PHE A 341 -4.68 8.94 3.47
N ALA A 342 -3.72 9.24 2.59
CA ALA A 342 -3.07 8.22 1.78
C ALA A 342 -1.62 8.62 1.54
N ILE A 343 -0.76 7.63 1.31
CA ILE A 343 0.60 7.90 0.86
C ILE A 343 0.54 8.37 -0.60
N LYS A 344 1.53 9.13 -1.06
CA LYS A 344 1.65 9.49 -2.47
C LYS A 344 2.55 8.45 -3.16
N PRO A 345 2.10 7.79 -4.25
CA PRO A 345 2.96 6.90 -5.02
C PRO A 345 4.04 7.72 -5.71
N THR A 346 5.27 7.62 -5.22
CA THR A 346 6.42 8.30 -5.82
C THR A 346 7.34 7.29 -6.46
N TYR A 347 7.85 7.65 -7.63
CA TYR A 347 8.87 6.83 -8.30
C TYR A 347 10.11 6.66 -7.42
N ALA A 348 10.52 7.70 -6.69
CA ALA A 348 11.65 7.61 -5.76
C ALA A 348 11.48 6.53 -4.68
N HIS A 349 10.27 6.38 -4.12
CA HIS A 349 10.01 5.32 -3.15
C HIS A 349 10.06 3.93 -3.79
N TYR A 350 9.46 3.79 -4.98
CA TYR A 350 9.49 2.55 -5.75
C TYR A 350 10.92 2.16 -6.16
N GLN A 351 11.68 3.12 -6.65
CA GLN A 351 13.03 2.96 -7.14
C GLN A 351 14.02 2.63 -6.01
N SER A 352 13.82 3.19 -4.81
CA SER A 352 14.58 2.81 -3.62
C SER A 352 14.43 1.33 -3.31
N ASN A 353 13.19 0.79 -3.29
CA ASN A 353 12.94 -0.64 -3.09
C ASN A 353 13.54 -1.50 -4.22
N ALA A 354 13.42 -1.05 -5.47
CA ALA A 354 14.01 -1.75 -6.61
C ALA A 354 15.54 -1.79 -6.55
N THR A 355 16.19 -0.70 -6.11
CA THR A 355 17.65 -0.65 -5.92
C THR A 355 18.11 -1.58 -4.82
N VAL A 356 17.41 -1.61 -3.68
CA VAL A 356 17.68 -2.59 -2.62
C VAL A 356 17.62 -4.02 -3.17
N ASN A 357 16.60 -4.34 -3.95
CA ASN A 357 16.46 -5.67 -4.54
C ASN A 357 17.59 -5.98 -5.52
N LYS A 358 17.89 -5.08 -6.45
CA LYS A 358 19.00 -5.26 -7.39
C LYS A 358 20.31 -5.60 -6.65
N GLU A 359 20.65 -4.80 -5.65
CA GLU A 359 21.84 -4.99 -4.82
C GLU A 359 21.82 -6.32 -4.03
N MET A 360 20.66 -6.72 -3.50
CA MET A 360 20.52 -8.03 -2.87
C MET A 360 20.72 -9.18 -3.86
N PHE A 361 20.23 -9.04 -5.10
CA PHE A 361 20.30 -10.09 -6.11
C PHE A 361 21.63 -10.13 -6.88
N ASP A 362 22.45 -9.08 -6.80
CA ASP A 362 23.81 -9.05 -7.34
C ASP A 362 24.74 -10.11 -6.70
N TYR A 363 24.42 -10.56 -5.48
CA TYR A 363 25.16 -11.65 -4.80
C TYR A 363 24.73 -13.07 -5.20
N PHE A 364 23.73 -13.20 -6.07
CA PHE A 364 23.19 -14.48 -6.55
C PHE A 364 23.59 -14.75 -8.00
N SER A 365 22.98 -15.75 -8.64
CA SER A 365 23.26 -16.15 -10.02
C SER A 365 23.01 -15.04 -11.04
N GLU A 366 23.69 -15.10 -12.20
CA GLU A 366 23.45 -14.17 -13.33
C GLU A 366 21.98 -14.19 -13.80
N VAL A 367 21.32 -15.36 -13.70
CA VAL A 367 19.90 -15.52 -13.99
C VAL A 367 19.08 -14.66 -13.01
N SER A 368 19.36 -14.77 -11.72
CA SER A 368 18.69 -13.96 -10.70
C SER A 368 18.89 -12.47 -10.92
N GLN A 369 20.10 -12.02 -11.27
CA GLN A 369 20.37 -10.61 -11.56
C GLN A 369 19.51 -10.10 -12.73
N LYS A 370 19.40 -10.90 -13.80
CA LYS A 370 18.58 -10.57 -14.96
C LYS A 370 17.10 -10.48 -14.60
N PHE A 371 16.58 -11.41 -13.80
CA PHE A 371 15.17 -11.40 -13.38
C PHE A 371 14.86 -10.35 -12.32
N ALA A 372 15.80 -10.02 -11.44
CA ALA A 372 15.68 -8.96 -10.44
C ALA A 372 15.59 -7.57 -11.07
N ASN A 373 16.12 -7.40 -12.29
CA ASN A 373 15.96 -6.19 -13.07
C ASN A 373 14.54 -6.01 -13.66
N ILE A 374 13.71 -7.06 -13.70
CA ILE A 374 12.35 -6.98 -14.24
C ILE A 374 11.41 -6.49 -13.13
N GLN A 375 10.90 -5.27 -13.28
CA GLN A 375 10.07 -4.60 -12.27
C GLN A 375 8.56 -4.71 -12.56
N GLY A 376 8.18 -5.21 -13.73
CA GLY A 376 6.79 -5.32 -14.14
C GLY A 376 6.64 -5.79 -15.58
N ALA A 377 5.40 -5.84 -16.04
CA ALA A 377 5.07 -6.09 -17.44
C ALA A 377 3.82 -5.34 -17.87
N ILE A 378 3.71 -5.16 -19.19
CA ILE A 378 2.52 -4.67 -19.88
C ILE A 378 2.11 -5.72 -20.89
N VAL A 379 0.84 -6.11 -20.85
CA VAL A 379 0.20 -6.92 -21.88
C VAL A 379 -0.64 -5.98 -22.73
N THR A 380 -0.36 -5.91 -24.02
CA THR A 380 -1.12 -5.12 -24.98
C THR A 380 -1.92 -6.06 -25.87
N ASN A 381 -3.24 -5.89 -25.87
CA ASN A 381 -4.16 -6.58 -26.77
C ASN A 381 -4.46 -5.68 -27.96
N GLU A 382 -3.89 -6.00 -29.12
CA GLU A 382 -4.04 -5.20 -30.34
C GLU A 382 -5.47 -5.21 -30.89
N VAL A 383 -6.23 -6.29 -30.62
CA VAL A 383 -7.62 -6.41 -31.08
C VAL A 383 -8.53 -5.47 -30.30
N GLN A 384 -8.34 -5.39 -28.98
CA GLN A 384 -9.15 -4.54 -28.10
C GLN A 384 -8.58 -3.13 -27.94
N GLN A 385 -7.34 -2.89 -28.38
CA GLN A 385 -6.61 -1.64 -28.17
C GLN A 385 -6.55 -1.24 -26.69
N ARG A 386 -6.45 -2.24 -25.82
CA ARG A 386 -6.30 -2.08 -24.37
C ARG A 386 -4.97 -2.68 -23.92
N SER A 387 -4.35 -2.03 -22.94
CA SER A 387 -3.17 -2.57 -22.30
C SER A 387 -3.40 -2.68 -20.81
N TYR A 388 -2.99 -3.80 -20.22
CA TYR A 388 -2.99 -4.01 -18.79
C TYR A 388 -1.55 -4.07 -18.30
N TYR A 389 -1.30 -3.57 -17.09
CA TYR A 389 0.01 -3.63 -16.47
C TYR A 389 -0.04 -4.38 -15.15
N ALA A 390 1.12 -4.91 -14.76
CA ALA A 390 1.40 -5.32 -13.40
C ALA A 390 2.81 -4.84 -13.01
N LEU A 391 2.92 -4.23 -11.84
CA LEU A 391 4.19 -3.90 -11.19
C LEU A 391 4.39 -4.86 -10.03
N TRP A 392 5.62 -5.30 -9.82
CA TRP A 392 5.94 -6.23 -8.74
C TRP A 392 7.28 -5.91 -8.11
N CYS A 393 7.44 -6.36 -6.88
CA CYS A 393 8.63 -6.12 -6.09
C CYS A 393 8.79 -7.24 -5.06
N PRO A 394 9.96 -7.89 -4.98
CA PRO A 394 10.34 -8.65 -3.80
C PRO A 394 10.40 -7.72 -2.60
N LEU A 395 9.61 -7.98 -1.56
CA LEU A 395 9.60 -7.19 -0.33
C LEU A 395 9.66 -8.16 0.84
N LYS A 396 10.54 -7.90 1.82
CA LYS A 396 10.61 -8.67 3.07
C LYS A 396 10.75 -10.19 2.84
N GLY A 397 11.49 -10.59 1.80
CA GLY A 397 11.69 -12.01 1.47
C GLY A 397 10.45 -12.71 0.90
N GLN A 398 9.45 -11.97 0.42
CA GLN A 398 8.29 -12.47 -0.30
C GLN A 398 8.12 -11.71 -1.62
N PHE A 399 7.41 -12.28 -2.59
CA PHE A 399 7.18 -11.62 -3.87
C PHE A 399 5.77 -11.01 -3.92
N PHE A 400 5.69 -9.70 -4.16
CA PHE A 400 4.43 -8.97 -4.21
C PHE A 400 4.18 -8.37 -5.58
N ILE A 401 2.94 -8.50 -6.08
CA ILE A 401 2.44 -7.57 -7.09
C ILE A 401 1.95 -6.34 -6.33
N THR A 402 2.54 -5.18 -6.65
CA THR A 402 2.34 -3.91 -5.95
C THR A 402 1.39 -2.97 -6.70
N GLY A 403 0.97 -3.33 -7.91
CA GLY A 403 -0.08 -2.63 -8.62
C GLY A 403 -0.46 -3.34 -9.91
N MET A 404 -1.76 -3.38 -10.19
CA MET A 404 -2.34 -3.86 -11.43
C MET A 404 -3.43 -2.91 -11.91
N GLY A 405 -3.58 -2.79 -13.22
CA GLY A 405 -4.65 -1.96 -13.79
C GLY A 405 -4.58 -1.86 -15.30
N GLU A 406 -5.56 -1.17 -15.88
CA GLU A 406 -5.52 -0.74 -17.27
C GLU A 406 -4.61 0.49 -17.44
N ILE A 407 -3.89 0.53 -18.56
CA ILE A 407 -3.09 1.67 -19.01
C ILE A 407 -3.38 1.97 -20.48
N GLN A 408 -3.62 3.23 -20.81
CA GLN A 408 -3.67 3.69 -22.19
C GLN A 408 -2.24 3.80 -22.73
N PHE A 409 -1.68 2.66 -23.13
CA PHE A 409 -0.37 2.59 -23.75
C PHE A 409 -0.53 2.56 -25.28
N GLN A 410 -0.34 3.70 -25.93
CA GLN A 410 0.03 3.70 -27.35
C GLN A 410 1.53 3.40 -27.37
N GLY A 411 1.92 2.25 -27.91
CA GLY A 411 3.34 1.92 -28.08
C GLY A 411 4.08 3.14 -28.64
N ILE A 412 5.23 3.46 -28.05
CA ILE A 412 6.08 4.59 -28.46
C ILE A 412 6.07 4.63 -29.99
N PRO A 413 5.74 5.77 -30.63
CA PRO A 413 5.56 5.81 -32.06
C PRO A 413 6.86 5.35 -32.71
N SER A 414 6.89 4.10 -33.17
CA SER A 414 7.84 3.66 -34.18
C SER A 414 7.73 4.70 -35.28
N SER A 415 8.83 5.38 -35.57
CA SER A 415 8.94 6.48 -36.53
C SER A 415 8.26 6.15 -37.86
N LEU A 416 6.96 6.41 -37.95
CA LEU A 416 6.12 6.21 -39.12
C LEU A 416 5.12 7.38 -39.17
N PRO A 417 4.96 8.00 -40.35
CA PRO A 417 4.41 9.35 -40.46
C PRO A 417 2.93 9.43 -40.08
N ALA A 418 2.60 10.55 -39.45
CA ALA A 418 1.37 10.94 -38.75
C ALA A 418 0.06 10.95 -39.57
N ASN A 419 -0.25 9.89 -40.32
CA ASN A 419 -1.39 9.88 -41.26
C ASN A 419 -2.31 8.65 -41.09
N ARG A 420 -2.85 8.45 -39.88
CA ARG A 420 -4.05 7.62 -39.69
C ARG A 420 -5.03 8.29 -38.73
N PRO A 421 -5.99 9.09 -39.23
CA PRO A 421 -7.22 9.36 -38.49
C PRO A 421 -8.11 8.12 -38.63
N ARG A 422 -8.27 7.33 -37.55
CA ARG A 422 -9.26 6.26 -37.52
C ARG A 422 -10.28 6.52 -36.42
N ARG A 423 -11.41 7.03 -36.90
CA ARG A 423 -12.76 6.98 -36.35
C ARG A 423 -12.95 5.77 -35.41
N ALA A 424 -13.29 6.04 -34.15
CA ALA A 424 -13.80 5.05 -33.21
C ALA A 424 -14.99 4.33 -33.88
N SER A 425 -14.84 3.04 -34.15
CA SER A 425 -15.93 2.22 -34.66
C SER A 425 -16.72 1.72 -33.45
N SER A 426 -18.02 2.00 -33.46
CA SER A 426 -19.01 1.69 -32.44
C SER A 426 -19.38 0.19 -32.43
N LEU A 427 -18.38 -0.69 -32.38
CA LEU A 427 -18.53 -2.14 -32.55
C LEU A 427 -18.08 -2.89 -31.27
N SER A 428 -18.66 -2.52 -30.12
CA SER A 428 -18.47 -3.24 -28.85
C SER A 428 -19.78 -3.66 -28.18
N GLY A 429 -20.84 -3.87 -28.96
CA GLY A 429 -22.18 -4.27 -28.45
C GLY A 429 -22.26 -5.67 -27.84
N ILE A 430 -21.20 -6.49 -27.91
CA ILE A 430 -21.10 -7.78 -27.20
C ILE A 430 -20.36 -7.63 -25.85
N ASN A 431 -19.67 -6.50 -25.62
CA ASN A 431 -19.05 -6.17 -24.34
C ASN A 431 -20.00 -5.39 -23.40
N GLU A 432 -21.28 -5.21 -23.75
CA GLU A 432 -22.28 -4.64 -22.83
C GLU A 432 -22.56 -5.56 -21.63
N LEU A 433 -22.25 -6.85 -21.73
CA LEU A 433 -22.04 -7.73 -20.57
C LEU A 433 -20.61 -7.56 -20.02
N GLY A 434 -20.17 -6.31 -19.84
CA GLY A 434 -18.98 -5.88 -19.09
C GLY A 434 -17.78 -6.84 -19.06
N GLY A 435 -17.40 -7.43 -20.20
CA GLY A 435 -16.43 -8.51 -20.23
C GLY A 435 -15.05 -8.03 -19.81
N TYR A 436 -14.71 -8.16 -18.53
CA TYR A 436 -13.36 -7.94 -18.03
C TYR A 436 -12.41 -8.92 -18.71
N ASN A 437 -11.28 -8.44 -19.23
CA ASN A 437 -10.36 -9.30 -19.97
C ASN A 437 -9.45 -10.08 -19.01
N PHE A 438 -10.04 -11.10 -18.36
CA PHE A 438 -9.35 -11.98 -17.42
C PHE A 438 -8.13 -12.65 -18.02
N LYS A 439 -8.12 -12.94 -19.33
CA LYS A 439 -6.96 -13.53 -20.00
C LYS A 439 -5.73 -12.63 -19.98
N ASP A 440 -5.90 -11.30 -20.01
CA ASP A 440 -4.75 -10.39 -19.95
C ASP A 440 -4.20 -10.29 -18.53
N LEU A 441 -5.08 -10.29 -17.52
CA LEU A 441 -4.69 -10.33 -16.11
C LEU A 441 -4.02 -11.67 -15.75
N GLU A 442 -4.53 -12.78 -16.29
CA GLU A 442 -3.95 -14.12 -16.14
C GLU A 442 -2.51 -14.16 -16.65
N VAL A 443 -2.28 -13.65 -17.87
CA VAL A 443 -0.93 -13.56 -18.44
C VAL A 443 0.00 -12.73 -17.56
N LEU A 444 -0.47 -11.61 -16.99
CA LEU A 444 0.34 -10.79 -16.07
C LEU A 444 0.68 -11.54 -14.78
N VAL A 445 -0.29 -12.23 -14.17
CA VAL A 445 -0.08 -13.01 -12.94
C VAL A 445 0.91 -14.15 -13.19
N PHE A 446 0.75 -14.90 -14.29
CA PHE A 446 1.69 -15.97 -14.62
C PHE A 446 3.08 -15.45 -15.01
N THR A 447 3.17 -14.28 -15.66
CA THR A 447 4.46 -13.63 -15.91
C THR A 447 5.16 -13.27 -14.60
N ALA A 448 4.41 -12.76 -13.61
CA ALA A 448 4.93 -12.50 -12.28
C ALA A 448 5.40 -13.79 -11.57
N LEU A 449 4.64 -14.89 -11.66
CA LEU A 449 5.06 -16.20 -11.14
C LEU A 449 6.34 -16.70 -11.81
N HIS A 450 6.45 -16.57 -13.13
CA HIS A 450 7.65 -16.97 -13.87
C HIS A 450 8.87 -16.16 -13.43
N VAL A 451 8.73 -14.84 -13.26
CA VAL A 451 9.82 -14.01 -12.71
C VAL A 451 10.18 -14.44 -11.28
N ALA A 452 9.17 -14.65 -10.42
CA ALA A 452 9.36 -15.03 -9.03
C ALA A 452 10.07 -16.40 -8.87
N LYS A 453 9.72 -17.38 -9.71
CA LYS A 453 10.33 -18.72 -9.75
C LYS A 453 11.81 -18.68 -10.14
N ASN A 454 12.17 -17.81 -11.08
CA ASN A 454 13.52 -17.70 -11.65
C ASN A 454 14.49 -16.85 -10.80
N LEU A 455 14.05 -16.32 -9.67
CA LEU A 455 14.93 -15.72 -8.66
C LEU A 455 15.49 -16.83 -7.76
N ASP A 456 16.79 -16.79 -7.43
CA ASP A 456 17.53 -17.82 -6.65
C ASP A 456 16.95 -18.03 -5.25
N THR A 457 16.13 -17.12 -4.75
CA THR A 457 15.36 -17.30 -3.52
C THR A 457 14.19 -18.27 -3.68
N HIS A 458 13.86 -18.71 -4.90
CA HIS A 458 12.69 -19.51 -5.28
C HIS A 458 11.45 -19.10 -4.48
N PHE A 459 10.83 -18.00 -4.92
CA PHE A 459 9.58 -17.60 -4.31
C PHE A 459 8.48 -18.60 -4.69
N ASP A 460 8.03 -19.37 -3.69
CA ASP A 460 6.99 -20.38 -3.90
C ASP A 460 5.64 -19.76 -4.23
N LYS A 461 5.45 -18.47 -3.92
CA LYS A 461 4.17 -17.80 -3.99
C LYS A 461 4.32 -16.33 -4.35
N VAL A 462 3.29 -15.79 -4.99
CA VAL A 462 3.12 -14.37 -5.27
C VAL A 462 1.93 -13.87 -4.48
N HIS A 463 2.11 -12.76 -3.78
CA HIS A 463 1.07 -12.12 -2.98
C HIS A 463 0.55 -10.85 -3.66
N ILE A 464 -0.76 -10.65 -3.63
CA ILE A 464 -1.41 -9.50 -4.27
C ILE A 464 -2.41 -8.93 -3.29
N SER A 465 -2.19 -7.69 -2.84
CA SER A 465 -3.17 -7.01 -1.98
C SER A 465 -4.43 -6.70 -2.76
N VAL A 466 -5.61 -6.85 -2.15
CA VAL A 466 -6.88 -6.43 -2.77
C VAL A 466 -6.84 -4.94 -3.16
N ASN A 467 -6.10 -4.12 -2.41
CA ASN A 467 -5.94 -2.69 -2.68
C ASN A 467 -5.10 -2.39 -3.93
N ASP A 468 -4.29 -3.35 -4.38
CA ASP A 468 -3.41 -3.24 -5.54
C ASP A 468 -4.03 -3.73 -6.84
N LEU A 469 -5.26 -4.24 -6.78
CA LEU A 469 -6.02 -4.70 -7.93
C LEU A 469 -6.63 -3.54 -8.73
N PRO A 470 -6.98 -3.79 -10.01
CA PRO A 470 -7.64 -2.81 -10.86
C PRO A 470 -8.91 -2.26 -10.20
N GLU A 471 -9.06 -0.93 -10.18
CA GLU A 471 -10.18 -0.28 -9.47
C GLU A 471 -11.48 -0.38 -10.26
N GLU A 472 -11.37 -0.47 -11.58
CA GLU A 472 -12.44 -0.55 -12.56
C GLU A 472 -13.17 -1.89 -12.57
N ILE A 473 -12.57 -2.96 -12.05
CA ILE A 473 -13.14 -4.31 -12.01
C ILE A 473 -13.63 -4.60 -10.59
N PRO A 474 -14.92 -4.86 -10.30
CA PRO A 474 -15.47 -5.09 -8.96
C PRO A 474 -14.78 -6.21 -8.17
N ASP A 475 -14.79 -6.10 -6.83
CA ASP A 475 -14.08 -7.03 -5.93
C ASP A 475 -14.64 -8.46 -6.02
N PRO A 476 -15.96 -8.68 -6.07
CA PRO A 476 -16.51 -10.01 -6.26
C PRO A 476 -16.06 -10.66 -7.58
N VAL A 477 -15.85 -9.85 -8.61
CA VAL A 477 -15.37 -10.30 -9.92
C VAL A 477 -13.89 -10.65 -9.87
N MET A 478 -13.08 -9.85 -9.16
CA MET A 478 -11.67 -10.17 -8.92
C MET A 478 -11.50 -11.39 -8.02
N TYR A 479 -12.39 -11.57 -7.03
CA TYR A 479 -12.43 -12.76 -6.19
C TYR A 479 -12.69 -14.01 -7.03
N ASP A 480 -13.71 -13.98 -7.89
CA ASP A 480 -14.01 -15.07 -8.81
C ASP A 480 -12.84 -15.36 -9.77
N PHE A 481 -12.19 -14.31 -10.28
CA PHE A 481 -10.99 -14.44 -11.10
C PHE A 481 -9.85 -15.19 -10.38
N PHE A 482 -9.48 -14.75 -9.18
CA PHE A 482 -8.36 -15.35 -8.46
C PHE A 482 -8.68 -16.74 -7.91
N ILE A 483 -9.87 -16.94 -7.35
CA ILE A 483 -10.23 -18.16 -6.64
C ILE A 483 -10.71 -19.25 -7.59
N ASN A 484 -11.46 -18.91 -8.64
CA ASN A 484 -12.09 -19.89 -9.53
C ASN A 484 -11.44 -19.92 -10.92
N TYR A 485 -11.31 -18.77 -11.59
CA TYR A 485 -10.85 -18.72 -12.99
C TYR A 485 -9.39 -19.16 -13.14
N LEU A 486 -8.47 -18.57 -12.37
CA LEU A 486 -7.03 -18.86 -12.47
C LEU A 486 -6.69 -20.34 -12.23
N PRO A 487 -7.23 -21.02 -11.20
CA PRO A 487 -6.99 -22.46 -11.04
C PRO A 487 -7.66 -23.32 -12.11
N ALA A 488 -8.83 -22.92 -12.60
CA ALA A 488 -9.58 -23.67 -13.61
C ALA A 488 -8.90 -23.65 -14.98
N SER A 489 -8.24 -22.54 -15.36
CA SER A 489 -7.58 -22.43 -16.67
C SER A 489 -6.46 -23.46 -16.87
N ILE A 490 -5.87 -23.96 -15.78
CA ILE A 490 -4.85 -25.02 -15.79
C ILE A 490 -5.46 -26.42 -15.75
N GLN A 491 -6.60 -26.59 -15.08
CA GLN A 491 -7.29 -27.89 -15.05
C GLN A 491 -7.80 -28.29 -16.45
N GLU A 492 -8.28 -27.31 -17.23
CA GLU A 492 -8.71 -27.54 -18.61
C GLU A 492 -7.54 -27.94 -19.53
N SER A 493 -6.32 -27.45 -19.28
CA SER A 493 -5.16 -27.74 -20.13
C SER A 493 -4.56 -29.13 -19.91
N GLU A 494 -4.53 -29.63 -18.68
CA GLU A 494 -3.79 -30.85 -18.34
C GLU A 494 -4.68 -32.08 -18.03
N GLY A 495 -6.02 -31.94 -18.01
CA GLY A 495 -6.92 -33.06 -17.69
C GLY A 495 -6.65 -33.66 -16.29
N VAL A 496 -6.09 -32.85 -15.38
CA VAL A 496 -5.54 -33.29 -14.10
C VAL A 496 -6.66 -33.74 -13.17
N LYS A 497 -6.45 -34.92 -12.58
CA LYS A 497 -7.29 -35.48 -11.51
C LYS A 497 -7.30 -34.55 -10.30
N GLU A 498 -8.48 -34.33 -9.72
CA GLU A 498 -8.80 -33.36 -8.65
C GLU A 498 -7.87 -33.27 -7.41
N GLU A 499 -6.93 -34.19 -7.20
CA GLU A 499 -6.28 -34.35 -5.89
C GLU A 499 -5.06 -33.43 -5.65
N ALA A 500 -4.60 -32.68 -6.65
CA ALA A 500 -3.56 -31.65 -6.48
C ALA A 500 -4.02 -30.29 -7.01
N LYS A 501 -5.18 -29.79 -6.53
CA LYS A 501 -5.62 -28.43 -6.85
C LYS A 501 -4.60 -27.45 -6.26
N ALA A 502 -3.79 -26.83 -7.12
CA ALA A 502 -3.08 -25.61 -6.80
C ALA A 502 -4.13 -24.54 -6.45
N GLU A 503 -4.44 -24.40 -5.16
CA GLU A 503 -5.52 -23.52 -4.71
C GLU A 503 -4.95 -22.13 -4.38
N VAL A 504 -5.43 -21.12 -5.12
CA VAL A 504 -5.22 -19.71 -4.76
C VAL A 504 -6.02 -19.44 -3.49
N LYS A 505 -5.40 -18.78 -2.51
CA LYS A 505 -6.04 -18.51 -1.21
C LYS A 505 -6.27 -17.03 -1.01
N LEU A 506 -7.44 -16.68 -0.46
CA LEU A 506 -7.66 -15.35 0.12
C LEU A 506 -7.20 -15.37 1.58
N LEU A 507 -6.17 -14.59 1.89
CA LEU A 507 -5.62 -14.38 3.21
C LEU A 507 -6.26 -13.12 3.83
N THR A 508 -7.23 -13.30 4.71
CA THR A 508 -7.87 -12.20 5.45
C THR A 508 -7.16 -11.87 6.78
N ASP A 509 -6.16 -12.66 7.16
CA ASP A 509 -5.35 -12.47 8.36
C ASP A 509 -3.86 -12.32 8.01
N ALA A 510 -3.57 -11.35 7.15
CA ALA A 510 -2.22 -11.05 6.67
C ALA A 510 -1.23 -10.73 7.81
N ALA A 511 -1.74 -10.23 8.94
CA ALA A 511 -0.95 -9.93 10.13
C ALA A 511 -0.30 -11.19 10.72
N HIS A 512 -0.96 -12.35 10.65
CA HIS A 512 -0.39 -13.62 11.12
C HIS A 512 0.26 -14.41 9.98
N SER A 513 -0.36 -14.49 8.81
CA SER A 513 0.07 -15.36 7.71
C SER A 513 1.35 -14.87 7.05
N ILE A 514 1.42 -13.59 6.70
CA ILE A 514 2.57 -12.97 6.00
C ILE A 514 3.24 -11.86 6.83
N ARG A 515 2.75 -11.64 8.06
CA ARG A 515 3.26 -10.64 9.01
C ARG A 515 3.22 -9.22 8.45
N VAL A 516 2.14 -8.87 7.75
CA VAL A 516 1.93 -7.53 7.21
C VAL A 516 0.69 -6.94 7.90
N LEU A 517 0.91 -5.92 8.72
CA LEU A 517 -0.15 -5.15 9.34
C LEU A 517 0.19 -3.66 9.27
N PRO A 518 -0.36 -2.93 8.28
CA PRO A 518 -0.26 -1.48 8.23
C PRO A 518 -0.88 -0.86 9.48
N MET A 519 -0.21 0.15 10.03
CA MET A 519 -0.73 0.89 11.17
C MET A 519 -0.46 2.38 11.03
N VAL A 520 -1.40 3.20 11.49
CA VAL A 520 -1.30 4.67 11.47
C VAL A 520 -1.32 5.19 12.88
N ARG A 521 -0.62 6.29 13.14
CA ARG A 521 -0.71 7.05 14.37
C ARG A 521 -0.82 8.55 14.05
N LYS A 522 -1.67 9.24 14.79
CA LYS A 522 -1.79 10.70 14.72
C LYS A 522 -0.58 11.38 15.37
N PHE A 523 0.02 12.35 14.69
CA PHE A 523 1.13 13.16 15.22
C PHE A 523 0.75 13.82 16.55
N GLY A 524 1.66 13.79 17.52
CA GLY A 524 1.49 14.39 18.84
C GLY A 524 0.46 13.68 19.75
N SER A 525 -0.13 12.57 19.30
CA SER A 525 -1.07 11.76 20.10
C SER A 525 -0.46 10.40 20.43
N GLN A 526 -0.68 9.91 21.64
CA GLN A 526 -0.39 8.52 22.03
C GLN A 526 -1.66 7.66 22.09
N LYS A 527 -2.82 8.22 21.73
CA LYS A 527 -4.10 7.48 21.69
C LYS A 527 -4.21 6.74 20.37
N SER A 528 -4.54 5.44 20.44
CA SER A 528 -4.85 4.60 19.28
C SER A 528 -6.28 4.82 18.75
N GLU A 529 -7.16 5.37 19.58
CA GLU A 529 -8.52 5.74 19.17
C GLU A 529 -8.54 7.14 18.56
N PHE A 530 -8.68 7.21 17.24
CA PHE A 530 -8.88 8.44 16.50
C PHE A 530 -9.65 8.22 15.19
N ASP A 531 -10.32 9.28 14.76
CA ASP A 531 -11.01 9.37 13.47
C ASP A 531 -10.02 9.81 12.39
N LEU A 532 -9.52 8.83 11.64
CA LEU A 532 -8.73 9.00 10.42
C LEU A 532 -8.84 7.69 9.63
N ASP A 533 -9.11 7.80 8.35
CA ASP A 533 -9.19 6.66 7.44
C ASP A 533 -7.95 6.63 6.52
N TRP A 534 -7.26 5.49 6.46
CA TRP A 534 -6.15 5.29 5.52
C TRP A 534 -6.70 4.67 4.23
N ILE A 535 -6.73 5.49 3.18
CA ILE A 535 -7.17 5.09 1.85
C ILE A 535 -5.99 4.54 1.06
N ALA A 536 -6.24 3.50 0.26
CA ALA A 536 -5.28 2.92 -0.69
C ALA A 536 -3.96 2.46 -0.05
N ASP A 537 -4.04 1.86 1.13
CA ASP A 537 -2.95 1.16 1.82
C ASP A 537 -2.58 -0.14 1.08
N GLY A 538 -1.93 -0.03 -0.08
CA GLY A 538 -1.43 -1.17 -0.85
C GLY A 538 0.07 -1.45 -0.61
N MET A 539 0.63 -2.48 -1.23
CA MET A 539 2.05 -2.83 -1.07
C MET A 539 2.99 -1.91 -1.86
N TRP A 540 2.49 -1.11 -2.81
CA TRP A 540 3.29 -0.06 -3.46
C TRP A 540 3.86 0.98 -2.49
N CYS A 541 3.20 1.20 -1.35
CA CYS A 541 3.67 2.11 -0.30
C CYS A 541 4.36 1.39 0.87
N TRP A 542 4.71 0.11 0.71
CA TRP A 542 5.50 -0.64 1.67
C TRP A 542 6.84 0.06 1.95
N GLY A 543 7.29 0.07 3.21
CA GLY A 543 8.65 0.47 3.56
C GLY A 543 9.05 0.17 5.00
#